data_AF-A0A7C3XND5-F1
#
_entry.id   AF-A0A7C3XND5-F1
#
_cell.length_a   1.000
_cell.length_b   1.000
_cell.length_c   1.000
_cell.angle_alpha   90.00
_cell.angle_beta   90.00
_cell.angle_gamma   90.00
#
_symmetry.space_group_name_H-M   'P 1'
#
loop_
_entity.id
_entity.type
_entity.pdbx_description
1 polymer ?
#
loop_
_entity_poly.entity_id
_entity_poly.type
_entity_poly.pdbx_seq_one_letter_code
_entity_poly.pdbx_strand_id
1 'polypeptide(L)'
;MESTIDDAFNWLVLILSTISGVLTGLPETMEVKKSVAFSLIPPLLVLVVIWLFSNLTGRTSLQVILKSYAWFYSSFMFLLLMFIFAYVTSPVFVSLFFGPAPPFGWVIVVMAISFFVVPFLFYVIAVQPKYRQIHRDSKFPAGRLQPALLYVMAIMTFILLMGVFMTGEKGILRLLL
;
A
#
# COMPACT_ATOMS: atom_id res chain seq x y z
N MET A 1 -22.43 -20.67 7.59
CA MET A 1 -21.85 -19.83 6.52
C MET A 1 -21.67 -18.48 7.16
N GLU A 2 -20.47 -18.16 7.62
CA GLU A 2 -20.17 -16.83 8.18
C GLU A 2 -20.63 -15.79 7.16
N SER A 3 -21.28 -14.72 7.63
CA SER A 3 -21.70 -13.70 6.69
C SER A 3 -20.44 -13.01 6.16
N THR A 4 -20.40 -12.66 4.88
CA THR A 4 -19.28 -11.90 4.27
C THR A 4 -18.95 -10.63 5.07
N ILE A 5 -19.91 -10.14 5.85
CA ILE A 5 -19.78 -8.99 6.75
C ILE A 5 -18.94 -9.36 8.00
N ASP A 6 -19.15 -10.54 8.58
CA ASP A 6 -18.39 -11.03 9.73
C ASP A 6 -16.92 -11.28 9.35
N ASP A 7 -16.67 -11.88 8.18
CA ASP A 7 -15.33 -12.01 7.62
C ASP A 7 -14.68 -10.63 7.42
N ALA A 8 -15.43 -9.69 6.84
CA ALA A 8 -14.92 -8.35 6.60
C ALA A 8 -14.59 -7.61 7.91
N PHE A 9 -15.41 -7.82 8.94
CA PHE A 9 -15.19 -7.27 10.27
C PHE A 9 -13.97 -7.89 10.96
N ASN A 10 -13.78 -9.21 10.87
CA ASN A 10 -12.61 -9.91 11.43
C ASN A 10 -11.30 -9.40 10.83
N TRP A 11 -11.26 -9.22 9.51
CA TRP A 11 -10.11 -8.62 8.82
C TRP A 11 -9.87 -7.16 9.21
N LEU A 12 -10.92 -6.36 9.39
CA LEU A 12 -10.80 -5.00 9.90
C LEU A 12 -10.17 -4.97 11.30
N VAL A 13 -10.64 -5.83 12.21
CA VAL A 13 -10.09 -5.97 13.56
C VAL A 13 -8.62 -6.39 13.53
N LEU A 14 -8.25 -7.31 12.63
CA LEU A 14 -6.85 -7.73 12.44
C LEU A 14 -5.98 -6.55 12.01
N ILE A 15 -6.40 -5.80 10.99
CA ILE A 15 -5.66 -4.65 10.46
C ILE A 15 -5.48 -3.57 11.54
N LEU A 16 -6.55 -3.22 12.26
CA LEU A 16 -6.52 -2.24 13.35
C LEU A 16 -5.59 -2.69 14.49
N SER A 17 -5.62 -3.99 14.83
CA SER A 17 -4.73 -4.57 15.84
C SER A 17 -3.27 -4.53 15.42
N THR A 18 -2.96 -4.84 14.15
CA THR A 18 -1.59 -4.74 13.63
C THR A 18 -1.07 -3.30 13.67
N ILE A 19 -1.89 -2.31 13.29
CA ILE A 19 -1.50 -0.90 13.39
C ILE A 19 -1.24 -0.50 14.83
N SER A 20 -2.12 -0.89 15.74
CA SER A 20 -1.95 -0.63 17.17
C SER A 20 -0.62 -1.21 17.68
N GLY A 21 -0.31 -2.46 17.32
CA GLY A 21 0.96 -3.11 17.67
C GLY A 21 2.19 -2.44 17.06
N VAL A 22 2.11 -1.93 15.84
CA VAL A 22 3.21 -1.17 15.22
C VAL A 22 3.40 0.18 15.92
N LEU A 23 2.32 0.89 16.25
CA LEU A 23 2.38 2.19 16.92
C LEU A 23 2.91 2.09 18.36
N THR A 24 2.63 1.00 19.06
CA THR A 24 3.17 0.75 20.41
C THR A 24 4.67 0.44 20.37
N GLY A 25 5.17 -0.21 19.32
CA GLY A 25 6.57 -0.57 19.13
C GLY A 25 7.51 0.56 18.67
N LEU A 26 7.00 1.73 18.32
CA LEU A 26 7.82 2.87 17.91
C LEU A 26 8.61 3.49 19.09
N PRO A 27 9.81 4.07 18.85
CA PRO A 27 10.63 4.69 19.91
C PRO A 27 9.87 5.80 20.65
N GLU A 28 10.16 5.98 21.94
CA GLU A 28 9.34 6.76 22.89
C GLU A 28 9.18 8.24 22.58
N THR A 29 10.00 8.82 21.71
CA THR A 29 9.87 10.24 21.36
C THR A 29 8.52 10.50 20.69
N MET A 30 7.68 11.28 21.37
CA MET A 30 6.30 11.58 20.98
C MET A 30 6.20 12.20 19.57
N GLU A 31 7.24 12.91 19.11
CA GLU A 31 7.26 13.54 17.78
C GLU A 31 7.40 12.51 16.64
N VAL A 32 8.27 11.52 16.76
CA VAL A 32 8.46 10.47 15.75
C VAL A 32 7.20 9.61 15.66
N LYS A 33 6.61 9.23 16.81
CA LYS A 33 5.34 8.49 16.85
C LYS A 33 4.22 9.22 16.12
N LYS A 34 4.05 10.51 16.39
CA LYS A 34 3.04 11.34 15.73
C LYS A 34 3.29 11.43 14.22
N SER A 35 4.52 11.69 13.79
CA SER A 35 4.85 11.84 12.37
C SER A 35 4.61 10.56 11.57
N VAL A 36 5.05 9.42 12.10
CA VAL A 36 4.83 8.10 11.49
C VAL A 36 3.34 7.76 11.46
N ALA A 37 2.62 7.96 12.56
CA ALA A 37 1.18 7.72 12.63
C ALA A 37 0.41 8.59 11.62
N PHE A 38 0.70 9.88 11.54
CA PHE A 38 0.06 10.79 10.59
C PHE A 38 0.34 10.43 9.13
N SER A 39 1.48 9.80 8.84
CA SER A 39 1.82 9.41 7.48
C SER A 39 1.21 8.06 7.08
N LEU A 40 1.03 7.14 8.03
CA LEU A 40 0.51 5.79 7.76
C LEU A 40 -1.01 5.68 7.90
N ILE A 41 -1.62 6.41 8.84
CA ILE A 41 -3.06 6.31 9.13
C ILE A 41 -3.92 6.72 7.93
N PRO A 42 -3.71 7.88 7.28
CA PRO A 42 -4.55 8.31 6.16
C PRO A 42 -4.56 7.34 4.98
N PRO A 43 -3.41 6.89 4.43
CA PRO A 43 -3.44 5.95 3.32
C PRO A 43 -4.02 4.60 3.74
N LEU A 44 -3.82 4.17 4.98
CA LEU A 44 -4.42 2.95 5.47
C LEU A 44 -5.95 3.07 5.61
N LEU A 45 -6.46 4.18 6.14
CA LEU A 45 -7.90 4.44 6.22
C LEU A 45 -8.56 4.38 4.85
N VAL A 46 -7.93 4.97 3.84
CA VAL A 46 -8.41 4.91 2.45
C VAL A 46 -8.46 3.46 1.95
N LEU A 47 -7.42 2.66 2.20
CA LEU A 47 -7.40 1.24 1.86
C LEU A 47 -8.55 0.48 2.54
N VAL A 48 -8.73 0.68 3.84
CA VAL A 48 -9.79 0.03 4.63
C VAL A 48 -11.18 0.38 4.11
N VAL A 49 -11.44 1.66 3.86
CA VAL A 49 -12.74 2.13 3.34
C VAL A 49 -13.03 1.54 1.96
N ILE A 50 -12.05 1.56 1.05
CA ILE A 50 -12.21 1.01 -0.30
C ILE A 50 -12.44 -0.50 -0.24
N TRP A 51 -11.68 -1.20 0.60
CA TRP A 51 -11.82 -2.64 0.75
C TRP A 51 -13.17 -3.01 1.38
N LEU A 52 -13.63 -2.32 2.43
CA LEU A 52 -14.97 -2.52 3.02
C LEU A 52 -16.06 -2.27 1.98
N PHE A 53 -15.99 -1.15 1.26
CA PHE A 53 -16.95 -0.81 0.22
C PHE A 53 -16.99 -1.85 -0.90
N SER A 54 -15.84 -2.47 -1.22
CA SER A 54 -15.75 -3.57 -2.18
C SER A 54 -16.46 -4.85 -1.74
N ASN A 55 -16.56 -5.09 -0.43
CA ASN A 55 -17.25 -6.25 0.12
C ASN A 55 -18.75 -5.98 0.32
N LEU A 56 -19.14 -4.73 0.53
CA LEU A 56 -20.54 -4.34 0.73
C LEU A 56 -21.29 -4.07 -0.58
N THR A 57 -20.59 -3.79 -1.68
CA THR A 57 -21.27 -3.49 -2.95
C THR A 57 -21.90 -4.74 -3.57
N GLY A 58 -23.19 -4.67 -3.90
CA GLY A 58 -23.91 -5.74 -4.60
C GLY A 58 -23.66 -5.79 -6.12
N ARG A 59 -22.99 -4.77 -6.68
CA ARG A 59 -22.69 -4.71 -8.13
C ARG A 59 -21.37 -5.42 -8.41
N THR A 60 -21.43 -6.58 -9.08
CA THR A 60 -20.24 -7.40 -9.38
C THR A 60 -19.15 -6.62 -10.11
N SER A 61 -19.50 -5.78 -11.09
CA SER A 61 -18.54 -4.97 -11.84
C SER A 61 -17.78 -4.00 -10.93
N LEU A 62 -18.50 -3.27 -10.06
CA LEU A 62 -17.92 -2.33 -9.12
C LEU A 62 -17.10 -3.06 -8.04
N GLN A 63 -17.56 -4.22 -7.59
CA GLN A 63 -16.82 -5.07 -6.66
C GLN A 63 -15.45 -5.47 -7.22
N VAL A 64 -15.38 -5.95 -8.46
CA VAL A 64 -14.08 -6.32 -9.07
C VAL A 64 -13.16 -5.12 -9.19
N ILE A 65 -13.69 -3.95 -9.60
CA ILE A 65 -12.90 -2.72 -9.72
C ILE A 65 -12.32 -2.32 -8.36
N LEU A 66 -13.15 -2.22 -7.32
CA LEU A 66 -12.72 -1.80 -5.99
C LEU A 66 -11.76 -2.79 -5.35
N LYS A 67 -12.00 -4.09 -5.50
CA LYS A 67 -11.07 -5.12 -5.00
C LYS A 67 -9.73 -5.07 -5.73
N SER A 68 -9.75 -4.85 -7.04
CA SER A 68 -8.53 -4.67 -7.83
C SER A 68 -7.75 -3.42 -7.43
N TYR A 69 -8.46 -2.33 -7.16
CA TYR A 69 -7.87 -1.10 -6.65
C TYR A 69 -7.22 -1.35 -5.29
N ALA A 70 -7.93 -2.01 -4.38
CA ALA A 70 -7.43 -2.37 -3.06
C ALA A 70 -6.16 -3.23 -3.14
N TRP A 71 -6.05 -4.15 -4.10
CA TRP A 71 -4.83 -4.93 -4.31
C TRP A 71 -3.63 -4.07 -4.71
N PHE A 72 -3.80 -3.18 -5.69
CA PHE A 72 -2.73 -2.27 -6.08
C PHE A 72 -2.32 -1.37 -4.92
N TYR A 73 -3.30 -0.75 -4.28
CA TYR A 73 -3.08 0.18 -3.18
C TYR A 73 -2.41 -0.50 -1.97
N SER A 74 -2.86 -1.71 -1.61
CA SER A 74 -2.28 -2.53 -0.55
C SER A 74 -0.84 -2.94 -0.89
N SER A 75 -0.53 -3.22 -2.15
CA SER A 75 0.83 -3.56 -2.58
C SER A 75 1.80 -2.39 -2.37
N PHE A 76 1.38 -1.15 -2.65
CA PHE A 76 2.19 0.04 -2.37
C PHE A 76 2.38 0.27 -0.87
N MET A 77 1.31 0.12 -0.08
CA MET A 77 1.39 0.20 1.38
C MET A 77 2.34 -0.86 1.95
N PHE A 78 2.26 -2.10 1.47
CA PHE A 78 3.12 -3.19 1.89
C PHE A 78 4.60 -2.90 1.58
N LEU A 79 4.89 -2.46 0.35
CA LEU A 79 6.25 -2.11 -0.04
C LEU A 79 6.77 -0.94 0.78
N LEU A 80 5.97 0.12 0.99
CA LEU A 80 6.35 1.24 1.87
C LEU A 80 6.74 0.75 3.27
N LEU A 81 5.91 -0.10 3.87
CA LEU A 81 6.18 -0.64 5.21
C LEU A 81 7.45 -1.50 5.23
N MET A 82 7.69 -2.31 4.19
CA MET A 82 8.94 -3.07 4.04
C MET A 82 10.15 -2.15 3.91
N PHE A 83 10.03 -1.03 3.17
CA PHE A 83 11.08 -0.02 3.05
C PHE A 83 11.37 0.66 4.40
N ILE A 84 10.33 1.06 5.14
CA ILE A 84 10.49 1.64 6.49
C ILE A 84 11.14 0.61 7.43
N PHE A 85 10.68 -0.63 7.41
CA PHE A 85 11.24 -1.70 8.23
C PHE A 85 12.73 -1.92 7.92
N ALA A 86 13.09 -2.04 6.65
CA ALA A 86 14.48 -2.20 6.22
C ALA A 86 15.35 -1.00 6.62
N TYR A 87 14.82 0.22 6.49
CA TYR A 87 15.50 1.44 6.93
C TYR A 87 15.80 1.43 8.43
N VAL A 88 14.83 1.04 9.26
CA VAL A 88 15.00 1.05 10.73
C VAL A 88 15.88 -0.10 11.22
N THR A 89 15.82 -1.27 10.57
CA THR A 89 16.44 -2.50 11.09
C THR A 89 17.81 -2.82 10.49
N SER A 90 18.16 -2.26 9.33
CA SER A 90 19.36 -2.63 8.59
C SER A 90 20.27 -1.43 8.33
N PRO A 91 21.38 -1.28 9.10
CA PRO A 91 22.41 -0.28 8.82
C PRO A 91 23.01 -0.41 7.42
N VAL A 92 23.06 -1.64 6.89
CA VAL A 92 23.51 -1.93 5.52
C VAL A 92 22.53 -1.36 4.49
N PHE A 93 21.22 -1.44 4.76
CA PHE A 93 20.22 -0.81 3.91
C PHE A 93 20.39 0.72 3.92
N VAL A 94 20.60 1.33 5.09
CA VAL A 94 20.84 2.78 5.17
C VAL A 94 22.10 3.17 4.42
N SER A 95 23.21 2.45 4.57
CA SER A 95 24.47 2.79 3.89
C SER A 95 24.41 2.63 2.37
N LEU A 96 23.73 1.60 1.86
CA LEU A 96 23.57 1.36 0.42
C LEU A 96 22.65 2.38 -0.27
N PHE A 97 21.59 2.83 0.41
CA PHE A 97 20.55 3.66 -0.20
C PHE A 97 20.64 5.15 0.17
N PHE A 98 21.19 5.49 1.34
CA PHE A 98 21.24 6.85 1.90
C PHE A 98 22.65 7.30 2.33
N GLY A 99 23.70 6.51 2.03
CA GLY A 99 25.09 6.89 2.33
C GLY A 99 25.60 8.06 1.46
N PRO A 100 26.73 8.69 1.83
CA PRO A 100 27.30 9.86 1.14
C PRO A 100 27.72 9.58 -0.32
N ALA A 101 27.88 8.31 -0.68
CA ALA A 101 28.06 7.85 -2.05
C ALA A 101 27.30 6.51 -2.19
N PRO A 102 25.98 6.52 -2.51
CA PRO A 102 25.27 5.29 -2.75
C PRO A 102 25.99 4.58 -3.92
N PRO A 103 26.45 3.34 -3.75
CA PRO A 103 27.51 2.79 -4.60
C PRO A 103 27.18 2.73 -6.09
N PHE A 104 25.91 2.83 -6.51
CA PHE A 104 25.54 2.81 -7.93
C PHE A 104 24.17 3.47 -8.19
N GLY A 105 24.04 4.24 -9.28
CA GLY A 105 22.74 4.77 -9.75
C GLY A 105 21.68 3.69 -10.04
N TRP A 106 22.08 2.43 -10.18
CA TRP A 106 21.18 1.28 -10.31
C TRP A 106 20.28 1.06 -9.09
N VAL A 107 20.68 1.51 -7.90
CA VAL A 107 19.89 1.35 -6.68
C VAL A 107 18.54 2.06 -6.79
N ILE A 108 18.52 3.29 -7.34
CA ILE A 108 17.28 4.05 -7.58
C ILE A 108 16.41 3.33 -8.61
N VAL A 109 17.02 2.77 -9.65
CA VAL A 109 16.31 1.99 -10.67
C VAL A 109 15.68 0.73 -10.07
N VAL A 110 16.42 0.01 -9.22
CA VAL A 110 15.90 -1.18 -8.52
C VAL A 110 14.75 -0.80 -7.60
N MET A 111 14.85 0.31 -6.85
CA MET A 111 13.74 0.80 -6.03
C MET A 111 12.52 1.13 -6.90
N ALA A 112 12.69 1.90 -7.98
CA ALA A 112 11.59 2.27 -8.86
C ALA A 112 10.92 1.04 -9.49
N ILE A 113 11.70 0.08 -9.97
CA ILE A 113 11.17 -1.19 -10.51
C ILE A 113 10.43 -1.96 -9.41
N SER A 114 11.00 -2.07 -8.21
CA SER A 114 10.38 -2.77 -7.09
C SER A 114 9.08 -2.10 -6.65
N PHE A 115 9.03 -0.77 -6.64
CA PHE A 115 7.87 -0.02 -6.16
C PHE A 115 6.75 0.05 -7.20
N PHE A 116 7.08 0.16 -8.48
CA PHE A 116 6.09 0.36 -9.53
C PHE A 116 5.84 -0.91 -10.34
N VAL A 117 6.88 -1.54 -10.86
CA VAL A 117 6.72 -2.67 -11.80
C VAL A 117 6.24 -3.93 -11.07
N VAL A 118 6.80 -4.24 -9.90
CA VAL A 118 6.49 -5.49 -9.18
C VAL A 118 5.02 -5.59 -8.77
N PRO A 119 4.37 -4.58 -8.15
CA PRO A 119 2.94 -4.64 -7.83
C PRO A 119 2.05 -4.87 -9.05
N PHE A 120 2.39 -4.26 -10.19
CA PHE A 120 1.62 -4.44 -11.41
C PHE A 120 1.76 -5.86 -11.96
N LEU A 121 2.98 -6.39 -12.02
CA LEU A 121 3.24 -7.76 -12.46
C LEU A 121 2.59 -8.78 -11.51
N PHE A 122 2.70 -8.58 -10.20
CA PHE A 122 2.04 -9.41 -9.20
C PHE A 122 0.54 -9.48 -9.44
N TYR A 123 -0.11 -8.33 -9.67
CA TYR A 123 -1.54 -8.31 -9.97
C TYR A 123 -1.87 -9.08 -11.25
N VAL A 124 -1.16 -8.84 -12.35
CA VAL A 124 -1.44 -9.46 -13.65
C VAL A 124 -1.22 -10.98 -13.61
N ILE A 125 -0.20 -11.45 -12.87
CA ILE A 125 0.19 -12.87 -12.83
C ILE A 125 -0.63 -13.64 -11.79
N ALA A 126 -0.86 -13.08 -10.60
CA ALA A 126 -1.46 -13.81 -9.48
C ALA A 126 -2.94 -13.47 -9.27
N VAL A 127 -3.29 -12.18 -9.28
CA VAL A 127 -4.63 -11.71 -8.86
C VAL A 127 -5.63 -11.75 -10.03
N GLN A 128 -5.25 -11.17 -11.17
CA GLN A 128 -6.11 -11.04 -12.34
C GLN A 128 -6.64 -12.39 -12.85
N PRO A 129 -5.84 -13.48 -12.93
CA PRO A 129 -6.36 -14.77 -13.40
C PRO A 129 -7.42 -15.34 -12.47
N LYS A 130 -7.26 -15.18 -11.14
CA LYS A 130 -8.26 -15.59 -10.15
C LYS A 130 -9.54 -14.78 -10.29
N TYR A 131 -9.44 -13.48 -10.54
CA TYR A 131 -10.62 -12.64 -10.76
C TYR A 131 -11.37 -12.96 -12.05
N ARG A 132 -10.67 -13.36 -13.12
CA ARG A 132 -11.31 -13.90 -14.32
C ARG A 132 -12.09 -15.19 -14.05
N GLN A 133 -11.58 -16.03 -13.14
CA GLN A 133 -12.25 -17.29 -12.78
C GLN A 133 -13.51 -17.06 -11.94
N ILE A 134 -13.43 -16.16 -10.96
CA ILE A 134 -14.53 -15.87 -10.01
C ILE A 134 -15.62 -15.00 -10.67
N HIS A 135 -15.22 -14.05 -11.51
CA HIS A 135 -16.13 -13.07 -12.11
C HIS A 135 -16.14 -13.17 -13.64
N ARG A 136 -16.56 -14.33 -14.16
CA ARG A 136 -16.58 -14.62 -15.61
C ARG A 136 -17.37 -13.60 -16.43
N ASP A 137 -18.43 -13.04 -15.84
CA ASP A 137 -19.32 -12.10 -16.53
C ASP A 137 -18.78 -10.66 -16.55
N SER A 138 -17.70 -10.39 -15.81
CA SER A 138 -17.11 -9.06 -15.76
C SER A 138 -16.19 -8.82 -16.95
N LYS A 139 -16.46 -7.75 -17.71
CA LYS A 139 -15.56 -7.28 -18.78
C LYS A 139 -14.27 -6.65 -18.24
N PHE A 140 -14.24 -6.29 -16.95
CA PHE A 140 -13.12 -5.57 -16.34
C PHE A 140 -11.78 -6.33 -16.39
N PRO A 141 -11.70 -7.57 -15.88
CA PRO A 141 -10.46 -8.32 -15.91
C PRO A 141 -10.09 -8.83 -17.32
N ALA A 142 -11.00 -8.77 -18.30
CA ALA A 142 -10.75 -9.24 -19.67
C ALA A 142 -9.83 -8.28 -20.46
N GLY A 143 -9.94 -6.97 -20.22
CA GLY A 143 -9.08 -5.96 -20.84
C GLY A 143 -7.74 -5.76 -20.13
N ARG A 144 -6.72 -5.28 -20.86
CA ARG A 144 -5.43 -4.84 -20.29
C ARG A 144 -5.41 -3.35 -19.90
N LEU A 145 -6.20 -2.52 -20.60
CA LEU A 145 -6.23 -1.07 -20.40
C LEU A 145 -6.85 -0.67 -19.05
N GLN A 146 -7.96 -1.30 -18.67
CA GLN A 146 -8.70 -0.92 -17.46
C GLN A 146 -7.92 -1.20 -16.17
N PRO A 147 -7.25 -2.37 -15.98
CA PRO A 147 -6.36 -2.57 -14.85
C PRO A 147 -5.18 -1.59 -14.81
N ALA A 148 -4.62 -1.24 -15.97
CA ALA A 148 -3.53 -0.28 -16.05
C ALA A 148 -3.97 1.14 -15.62
N LEU A 149 -5.14 1.60 -16.06
CA LEU A 149 -5.71 2.88 -15.61
C LEU A 149 -6.00 2.86 -14.11
N LEU A 150 -6.54 1.76 -13.59
CA LEU A 150 -6.82 1.59 -12.17
C LEU A 150 -5.53 1.61 -11.33
N TYR A 151 -4.47 0.99 -11.85
CA TYR A 151 -3.13 1.01 -11.26
C TYR A 151 -2.57 2.43 -11.19
N VAL A 152 -2.64 3.20 -12.29
CA VAL A 152 -2.22 4.61 -12.30
C VAL A 152 -3.02 5.44 -11.29
N MET A 153 -4.34 5.24 -11.21
CA MET A 153 -5.16 5.93 -10.20
C MET A 153 -4.73 5.57 -8.78
N ALA A 154 -4.46 4.29 -8.49
CA ALA A 154 -3.98 3.85 -7.18
C ALA A 154 -2.62 4.48 -6.81
N ILE A 155 -1.68 4.56 -7.76
CA ILE A 155 -0.40 5.26 -7.56
C ILE A 155 -0.64 6.74 -7.24
N MET A 156 -1.44 7.42 -8.06
CA MET A 156 -1.67 8.86 -7.91
C MET A 156 -2.31 9.17 -6.56
N THR A 157 -3.30 8.38 -6.13
CA THR A 157 -3.90 8.52 -4.81
C THR A 157 -2.87 8.28 -3.70
N PHE A 158 -2.05 7.23 -3.82
CA PHE A 158 -1.01 6.93 -2.86
C PHE A 158 0.03 8.06 -2.76
N ILE A 159 0.54 8.56 -3.88
CA ILE A 159 1.49 9.68 -3.93
C ILE A 159 0.87 10.96 -3.37
N LEU A 160 -0.39 11.27 -3.68
CA LEU A 160 -1.07 12.45 -3.15
C LEU A 160 -1.20 12.38 -1.63
N LEU A 161 -1.63 11.23 -1.11
CA LEU A 161 -1.76 11.03 0.32
C LEU A 161 -0.40 11.11 1.00
N MET A 162 0.61 10.39 0.50
CA MET A 162 1.96 10.44 1.08
C MET A 162 2.66 11.79 0.92
N GLY A 163 2.45 12.45 -0.22
CA GLY A 163 3.14 13.69 -0.61
C GLY A 163 2.79 14.86 0.28
N VAL A 164 1.51 15.00 0.66
CA VAL A 164 1.06 16.02 1.62
C VAL A 164 1.79 15.89 2.97
N PHE A 165 2.17 14.67 3.37
CA PHE A 165 2.88 14.43 4.63
C PHE A 165 4.39 14.55 4.52
N MET A 166 4.97 14.31 3.33
CA MET A 166 6.40 14.52 3.10
C MET A 166 6.78 16.00 2.99
N THR A 167 5.86 16.88 2.57
CA THR A 167 6.14 18.31 2.37
C THR A 167 5.83 19.22 3.57
N GLY A 168 5.31 18.69 4.68
CA GLY A 168 5.05 19.48 5.89
C GLY A 168 6.33 19.97 6.58
N GLU A 169 6.25 21.09 7.33
CA GLU A 169 7.40 21.71 8.05
C GLU A 169 8.19 20.76 8.98
N LYS A 170 7.59 19.62 9.37
CA LYS A 170 8.17 18.52 10.15
C LYS A 170 8.10 17.15 9.42
N GLY A 171 8.30 17.13 8.10
CA GLY A 171 8.20 15.91 7.29
C GLY A 171 9.11 14.78 7.80
N ILE A 172 8.71 13.53 7.59
CA ILE A 172 9.43 12.32 8.02
C ILE A 172 10.92 12.37 7.66
N LEU A 173 11.26 12.88 6.47
CA LEU A 173 12.65 13.02 6.03
C LEU A 173 13.50 13.94 6.91
N ARG A 174 12.92 14.99 7.53
CA ARG A 174 13.61 15.87 8.49
C ARG A 174 13.69 15.31 9.91
N LEU A 175 12.83 14.34 10.26
CA LEU A 175 12.87 13.65 11.55
C LEU A 175 13.79 12.42 11.52
N LEU A 176 14.14 11.95 10.31
CA LEU A 176 15.00 10.79 10.07
C LEU A 176 16.43 11.15 9.64
N LEU A 177 16.70 12.42 9.32
CA LEU A 177 18.02 13.02 9.06
C LEU A 177 18.43 13.90 10.24
#